data_AF-A0AAV4HII1-F1
#
_entry.id   AF-A0AAV4HII1-F1
#
_cell.length_a   1.000
_cell.length_b   1.000
_cell.length_c   1.000
_cell.angle_alpha   90.00
_cell.angle_beta   90.00
_cell.angle_gamma   90.00
#
_symmetry.space_group_name_H-M   'P 1'
#
loop_
_entity.id
_entity.type
_entity.pdbx_description
1 polymer ?
#
loop_
_entity_poly.entity_id
_entity_poly.type
_entity_poly.pdbx_seq_one_letter_code
_entity_poly.pdbx_strand_id
1 'polypeptide(L)'
;MKELVHKWFVDATRQRINVTGPMMQEKALQFATDLGITTFVASKGWLQSFVKCNNLAFGKLCGESGDVDGDVVTAWKERLPKLIEGYDERDIFNMDESGLFFKTSADKSFYIKGEKCGSGKNSKERITISLCANLLGEKEELVVIGKSARPRAFGSLNISDLPVIYKNSRKAWMTTEILTHWLMGFNEKMKQQNRHVLLFLDNASAHPTKQFINVKLQFFPANTTSVLQPYIEKHSFAT
;
A
#
# COMPACT_ATOMS: atom_id res chain seq x y z
N MET A 1 -32.44 -19.35 -10.45
CA MET A 1 -31.03 -19.73 -10.22
C MET A 1 -30.07 -18.54 -10.16
N LYS A 2 -29.96 -17.71 -11.21
CA LYS A 2 -29.09 -16.50 -11.17
C LYS A 2 -29.42 -15.61 -9.96
N GLU A 3 -30.69 -15.36 -9.68
CA GLU A 3 -31.12 -14.54 -8.53
C GLU A 3 -30.71 -15.13 -7.16
N LEU A 4 -30.83 -16.45 -6.98
CA LEU A 4 -30.43 -17.12 -5.73
C LEU A 4 -28.93 -17.02 -5.49
N VAL A 5 -28.13 -17.21 -6.54
CA VAL A 5 -26.67 -17.07 -6.45
C VAL A 5 -26.27 -15.62 -6.20
N HIS A 6 -26.98 -14.65 -6.78
CA HIS A 6 -26.74 -13.23 -6.52
C HIS A 6 -27.05 -12.86 -5.07
N LYS A 7 -28.19 -13.30 -4.53
CA LYS A 7 -28.55 -13.06 -3.13
C LYS A 7 -27.51 -13.65 -2.17
N TRP A 8 -27.11 -14.90 -2.42
CA TRP A 8 -26.04 -15.54 -1.64
C TRP A 8 -24.69 -14.80 -1.77
N PHE A 9 -24.33 -14.34 -2.97
CA PHE A 9 -23.10 -13.57 -3.20
C PHE A 9 -23.08 -12.27 -2.38
N VAL A 10 -24.20 -11.55 -2.32
CA VAL A 10 -24.34 -10.33 -1.51
C VAL A 10 -24.16 -10.67 -0.02
N ASP A 11 -24.81 -11.72 0.47
CA ASP A 11 -24.73 -12.11 1.87
C ASP A 11 -23.32 -12.61 2.27
N ALA A 12 -22.66 -13.38 1.40
CA ALA A 12 -21.28 -13.81 1.60
C ALA A 12 -20.30 -12.62 1.62
N THR A 13 -20.53 -11.62 0.74
CA THR A 13 -19.72 -10.40 0.70
C THR A 13 -19.92 -9.55 1.96
N ARG A 14 -21.15 -9.45 2.49
CA ARG A 14 -21.43 -8.80 3.79
C ARG A 14 -20.71 -9.47 4.96
N GLN A 15 -20.51 -10.78 4.88
CA GLN A 15 -19.76 -11.56 5.87
C GLN A 15 -18.24 -11.53 5.64
N ARG A 16 -17.75 -10.66 4.73
CA ARG A 16 -16.33 -10.54 4.35
C ARG A 16 -15.71 -11.85 3.82
N ILE A 17 -16.53 -12.72 3.22
CA ILE A 17 -16.06 -13.94 2.59
C ILE A 17 -15.59 -13.61 1.17
N ASN A 18 -14.36 -13.98 0.84
CA ASN A 18 -13.84 -13.86 -0.52
C ASN A 18 -14.50 -14.89 -1.43
N VAL A 19 -15.47 -14.46 -2.23
CA VAL A 19 -16.19 -15.34 -3.15
C VAL A 19 -15.43 -15.46 -4.47
N THR A 20 -15.04 -16.69 -4.83
CA THR A 20 -14.35 -17.00 -6.09
C THR A 20 -15.32 -17.50 -7.16
N GLY A 21 -14.88 -17.48 -8.43
CA GLY A 21 -15.62 -18.07 -9.56
C GLY A 21 -16.09 -19.51 -9.31
N PRO A 22 -15.20 -20.43 -8.89
CA PRO A 22 -15.57 -21.78 -8.52
C PRO A 22 -16.62 -21.87 -7.41
N MET A 23 -16.53 -21.02 -6.37
CA MET A 23 -17.53 -21.00 -5.29
C MET A 23 -18.92 -20.59 -5.80
N MET A 24 -19.01 -19.63 -6.72
CA MET A 24 -20.29 -19.26 -7.35
C MET A 24 -20.86 -20.40 -8.19
N GLN A 25 -20.02 -21.13 -8.91
CA GLN A 25 -20.44 -22.28 -9.71
C GLN A 25 -20.94 -23.43 -8.82
N GLU A 26 -20.22 -23.74 -7.74
CA GLU A 26 -20.60 -24.75 -6.77
C GLU A 26 -21.91 -24.39 -6.06
N LYS A 27 -22.06 -23.12 -5.64
CA LYS A 27 -23.32 -22.65 -5.05
C LYS A 27 -24.49 -22.70 -6.03
N ALA A 28 -24.26 -22.41 -7.29
CA ALA A 28 -25.28 -22.53 -8.34
C ALA A 28 -25.73 -23.98 -8.54
N LEU A 29 -24.79 -24.94 -8.50
CA LEU A 29 -25.09 -26.37 -8.55
C LEU A 29 -25.85 -26.83 -7.31
N GLN A 30 -25.45 -26.37 -6.12
CA GLN A 30 -26.17 -26.67 -4.88
C GLN A 30 -27.64 -26.23 -4.97
N PHE A 31 -27.89 -24.99 -5.38
CA PHE A 31 -29.26 -24.51 -5.58
C PHE A 31 -30.02 -25.25 -6.69
N ALA A 32 -29.32 -25.74 -7.72
CA ALA A 32 -29.94 -26.57 -8.75
C ALA A 32 -30.44 -27.89 -8.15
N THR A 33 -29.59 -28.57 -7.36
CA THR A 33 -29.93 -29.80 -6.66
C THR A 33 -31.09 -29.60 -5.68
N ASP A 34 -31.04 -28.54 -4.86
CA ASP A 34 -32.08 -28.22 -3.88
C ASP A 34 -33.44 -27.95 -4.53
N LEU A 35 -33.45 -27.46 -5.77
CA LEU A 35 -34.65 -27.21 -6.57
C LEU A 35 -35.04 -28.41 -7.46
N GLY A 36 -34.33 -29.53 -7.39
CA GLY A 36 -34.57 -30.71 -8.23
C GLY A 36 -34.24 -30.53 -9.71
N ILE A 37 -33.43 -29.52 -10.06
CA ILE A 37 -33.03 -29.23 -11.44
C ILE A 37 -31.75 -30.00 -11.79
N THR A 38 -31.89 -31.10 -12.51
CA THR A 38 -30.77 -31.98 -12.89
C THR A 38 -30.07 -31.57 -14.19
N THR A 39 -30.70 -30.73 -15.00
CA THR A 39 -30.19 -30.31 -16.32
C THR A 39 -29.29 -29.07 -16.26
N PHE A 40 -29.21 -28.42 -15.10
CA PHE A 40 -28.43 -27.19 -14.97
C PHE A 40 -26.93 -27.48 -14.95
N VAL A 41 -26.17 -26.69 -15.73
CA VAL A 41 -24.72 -26.75 -15.77
C VAL A 41 -24.16 -25.38 -15.41
N ALA A 42 -23.41 -25.31 -14.30
CA ALA A 42 -22.65 -24.12 -13.91
C ALA A 42 -21.39 -23.97 -14.78
N SER A 43 -21.56 -23.82 -16.10
CA SER A 43 -20.45 -23.72 -17.06
C SER A 43 -19.67 -22.41 -16.90
N LYS A 44 -18.48 -22.35 -17.51
CA LYS A 44 -17.71 -21.09 -17.61
C LYS A 44 -18.52 -19.98 -18.29
N GLY A 45 -19.28 -20.32 -19.34
CA GLY A 45 -20.14 -19.38 -20.05
C GLY A 45 -21.30 -18.88 -19.17
N TRP A 46 -21.88 -19.75 -18.34
CA TRP A 46 -22.88 -19.34 -17.36
C TRP A 46 -22.29 -18.34 -16.35
N LEU A 47 -21.10 -18.63 -15.82
CA LEU A 47 -20.43 -17.73 -14.86
C LEU A 47 -20.11 -16.37 -15.49
N GLN A 48 -19.58 -16.35 -16.72
CA GLN A 48 -19.33 -15.10 -17.47
C GLN A 48 -20.62 -14.29 -17.68
N SER A 49 -21.71 -14.96 -18.08
CA SER A 49 -23.02 -14.33 -18.21
C SER A 49 -23.54 -13.81 -16.86
N PHE A 50 -23.37 -14.57 -15.78
CA PHE A 50 -23.79 -14.18 -14.44
C PHE A 50 -23.05 -12.92 -13.96
N VAL A 51 -21.72 -12.90 -14.11
CA VAL A 51 -20.87 -11.76 -13.76
C VAL A 51 -21.28 -10.53 -14.57
N LYS A 52 -21.44 -10.67 -15.89
CA LYS A 52 -21.86 -9.58 -16.78
C LYS A 52 -23.26 -9.06 -16.45
N CYS A 53 -24.25 -9.94 -16.26
CA CYS A 53 -25.63 -9.57 -16.00
C CYS A 53 -25.84 -8.89 -14.64
N ASN A 54 -24.97 -9.16 -13.66
CA ASN A 54 -25.06 -8.57 -12.32
C ASN A 54 -24.03 -7.45 -12.10
N ASN A 55 -23.40 -6.96 -13.17
CA ASN A 55 -22.38 -5.90 -13.11
C ASN A 55 -21.24 -6.19 -12.11
N LEU A 56 -20.82 -7.44 -12.02
CA LEU A 56 -19.74 -7.87 -11.13
C LEU A 56 -18.40 -7.75 -11.87
N ALA A 57 -17.36 -7.31 -11.17
CA ALA A 57 -16.00 -7.26 -11.70
C ALA A 57 -15.13 -8.32 -11.02
N PHE A 58 -14.38 -9.08 -11.82
CA PHE A 58 -13.37 -10.01 -11.30
C PHE A 58 -12.02 -9.29 -11.23
N GLY A 59 -11.66 -8.82 -10.04
CA GLY A 59 -10.41 -8.10 -9.78
C GLY A 59 -9.71 -8.62 -8.53
N LYS A 60 -8.43 -8.30 -8.38
CA LYS A 60 -7.71 -8.48 -7.11
C LYS A 60 -8.35 -7.52 -6.10
N LEU A 61 -8.95 -8.05 -5.03
CA LEU A 61 -9.38 -7.23 -3.89
C LEU A 61 -8.12 -6.54 -3.35
N CYS A 62 -7.98 -5.23 -3.62
CA CYS A 62 -6.93 -4.42 -3.02
C CYS A 62 -7.28 -4.20 -1.55
N GLY A 63 -6.61 -4.93 -0.67
CA GLY A 63 -6.94 -5.08 0.74
C GLY A 63 -6.57 -3.91 1.64
N GLU A 64 -6.78 -2.66 1.23
CA GLU A 64 -6.47 -1.49 2.09
C GLU A 64 -7.46 -0.32 1.97
N SER A 65 -8.35 -0.31 0.97
CA SER A 65 -9.37 0.74 0.81
C SER A 65 -10.69 0.40 1.51
N GLY A 66 -10.91 -0.86 1.91
CA GLY A 66 -12.15 -1.32 2.54
C GLY A 66 -12.28 -1.05 4.04
N ASP A 67 -11.22 -0.53 4.67
CA ASP A 67 -11.16 -0.24 6.13
C ASP A 67 -11.00 1.26 6.41
N VAL A 68 -11.16 2.10 5.37
CA VAL A 68 -11.08 3.56 5.48
C VAL A 68 -12.41 4.09 6.01
N ASP A 69 -12.41 4.63 7.22
CA ASP A 69 -13.55 5.33 7.78
C ASP A 69 -13.75 6.68 7.07
N GLY A 70 -14.86 6.82 6.35
CA GLY A 70 -15.20 8.03 5.60
C GLY A 70 -15.36 9.26 6.49
N ASP A 71 -15.78 9.09 7.74
CA ASP A 71 -15.93 10.18 8.70
C ASP A 71 -14.55 10.68 9.14
N VAL A 72 -13.60 9.78 9.37
CA VAL A 72 -12.21 10.12 9.70
C VAL A 72 -11.55 10.88 8.55
N VAL A 73 -11.76 10.45 7.31
CA VAL A 73 -11.26 11.14 6.11
C VAL A 73 -11.85 12.54 5.99
N THR A 74 -13.16 12.69 6.20
CA THR A 74 -13.85 13.98 6.12
C THR A 74 -13.36 14.93 7.21
N ALA A 75 -13.31 14.47 8.46
CA ALA A 75 -12.79 15.25 9.58
C ALA A 75 -11.33 15.67 9.38
N TRP A 76 -10.51 14.81 8.77
CA TRP A 76 -9.13 15.17 8.42
C TRP A 76 -9.07 16.28 7.36
N LYS A 77 -9.88 16.17 6.30
CA LYS A 77 -9.95 17.20 5.25
C LYS A 77 -10.41 18.54 5.81
N GLU A 78 -11.35 18.56 6.75
CA GLU A 78 -11.78 19.78 7.44
C GLU A 78 -10.70 20.36 8.37
N ARG A 79 -9.88 19.50 8.97
CA ARG A 79 -8.78 19.91 9.85
C ARG A 79 -7.55 20.39 9.09
N LEU A 80 -7.29 19.86 7.90
CA LEU A 80 -6.08 20.12 7.13
C LEU A 80 -5.79 21.62 6.90
N PRO A 81 -6.75 22.47 6.48
CA PRO A 81 -6.53 23.90 6.32
C PRO A 81 -6.00 24.58 7.59
N LYS A 82 -6.50 24.18 8.76
CA LYS A 82 -6.03 24.72 10.06
C LYS A 82 -4.64 24.22 10.43
N LEU A 83 -4.24 23.04 9.96
CA LEU A 83 -2.91 22.48 10.25
C LEU A 83 -1.82 23.18 9.45
N ILE A 84 -2.13 23.54 8.20
CA ILE A 84 -1.20 24.22 7.29
C ILE A 84 -1.24 25.74 7.42
N GLU A 85 -2.20 26.29 8.17
CA GLU A 85 -2.32 27.72 8.44
C GLU A 85 -1.01 28.29 9.02
N GLY A 86 -0.51 29.36 8.41
CA GLY A 86 0.74 30.02 8.81
C GLY A 86 2.01 29.40 8.22
N TYR A 87 1.91 28.33 7.42
CA TYR A 87 3.04 27.79 6.64
C TYR A 87 2.93 28.21 5.18
N ASP A 88 4.07 28.53 4.56
CA ASP A 88 4.17 28.69 3.11
C ASP A 88 4.13 27.30 2.43
N GLU A 89 3.68 27.22 1.18
CA GLU A 89 3.63 25.97 0.41
C GLU A 89 5.00 25.29 0.34
N ARG A 90 6.09 26.07 0.23
CA ARG A 90 7.44 25.52 0.23
C ARG A 90 7.80 24.82 1.54
N ASP A 91 7.18 25.20 2.65
CA ASP A 91 7.46 24.73 4.00
C ASP A 91 6.55 23.58 4.45
N ILE A 92 5.70 23.08 3.56
CA ILE A 92 4.83 21.95 3.82
C ILE A 92 5.38 20.74 3.07
N PHE A 93 5.94 19.78 3.82
CA PHE A 93 6.55 18.57 3.32
C PHE A 93 5.70 17.34 3.59
N ASN A 94 5.84 16.33 2.75
CA ASN A 94 5.34 14.98 2.97
C ASN A 94 6.51 14.00 2.82
N MET A 95 6.58 13.02 3.70
CA MET A 95 7.50 11.90 3.56
C MET A 95 6.76 10.57 3.63
N ASP A 96 7.12 9.66 2.73
CA ASP A 96 6.54 8.32 2.64
C ASP A 96 7.58 7.26 2.33
N GLU A 97 7.23 6.00 2.56
CA GLU A 97 8.09 4.85 2.41
C GLU A 97 7.47 3.81 1.48
N SER A 98 8.25 3.39 0.48
CA SER A 98 7.83 2.34 -0.44
C SER A 98 8.82 1.17 -0.42
N GLY A 99 8.26 -0.04 -0.42
CA GLY A 99 9.04 -1.27 -0.49
C GLY A 99 9.24 -1.71 -1.93
N LEU A 100 10.49 -1.69 -2.42
CA LEU A 100 10.86 -2.25 -3.71
C LEU A 100 11.25 -3.73 -3.55
N PHE A 101 10.44 -4.63 -4.12
CA PHE A 101 10.72 -6.06 -4.15
C PHE A 101 11.35 -6.46 -5.48
N PHE A 102 12.64 -6.84 -5.45
CA PHE A 102 13.46 -7.03 -6.66
C PHE A 102 13.80 -8.50 -6.96
N LYS A 103 13.35 -9.44 -6.11
CA LYS A 103 13.47 -10.89 -6.34
C LYS A 103 12.11 -11.60 -6.37
N THR A 104 11.08 -10.92 -6.87
CA THR A 104 9.76 -11.54 -6.99
C THR A 104 9.77 -12.56 -8.13
N SER A 105 9.23 -13.75 -7.88
CA SER A 105 8.88 -14.66 -8.95
C SER A 105 7.57 -14.18 -9.60
N ALA A 106 7.31 -14.57 -10.84
CA ALA A 106 6.06 -14.24 -11.51
C ALA A 106 4.85 -14.71 -10.66
N ASP A 107 3.86 -13.85 -10.49
CA ASP A 107 2.62 -14.14 -9.75
C ASP A 107 1.77 -15.25 -10.39
N LYS A 108 2.10 -15.64 -11.63
CA LYS A 108 1.42 -16.70 -12.40
C LYS A 108 2.47 -17.50 -13.18
N SER A 109 2.40 -18.83 -13.09
CA SER A 109 3.15 -19.74 -13.95
C SER A 109 2.19 -20.72 -14.62
N PHE A 110 2.60 -21.28 -15.76
CA PHE A 110 1.94 -22.46 -16.31
C PHE A 110 2.12 -23.65 -15.35
N TYR A 111 1.07 -24.43 -15.15
CA TYR A 111 1.13 -25.68 -14.38
C TYR A 111 0.41 -26.79 -15.14
N ILE A 112 0.86 -28.02 -14.92
CA ILE A 112 0.25 -29.21 -15.53
C ILE A 112 -1.05 -29.52 -14.80
N LYS A 113 -2.13 -29.64 -15.58
CA LYS A 113 -3.47 -29.92 -15.06
C LYS A 113 -3.51 -31.33 -14.47
N GLY A 114 -3.75 -31.43 -13.16
CA GLY A 114 -3.85 -32.70 -12.44
C GLY A 114 -2.67 -32.99 -11.49
N GLU A 115 -1.59 -32.21 -11.56
CA GLU A 115 -0.48 -32.32 -10.62
C GLU A 115 -0.62 -31.35 -9.44
N LYS A 116 -0.14 -31.76 -8.26
CA LYS A 116 -0.05 -30.87 -7.09
C LYS A 116 1.00 -29.79 -7.36
N CYS A 117 0.54 -28.60 -7.74
CA CYS A 117 1.39 -27.43 -7.89
C CYS A 117 1.68 -26.83 -6.50
N GLY A 118 2.92 -26.96 -6.02
CA GLY A 118 3.37 -26.21 -4.83
C GLY A 118 3.70 -24.77 -5.23
N SER A 119 3.01 -23.76 -4.69
CA SER A 119 3.42 -22.37 -4.91
C SER A 119 4.76 -22.13 -4.20
N GLY A 120 5.82 -21.81 -4.95
CA GLY A 120 7.04 -21.29 -4.33
C GLY A 120 6.72 -20.02 -3.54
N LYS A 121 7.28 -19.87 -2.34
CA LYS A 121 7.16 -18.59 -1.61
C LYS A 121 7.93 -17.53 -2.39
N ASN A 122 7.24 -16.48 -2.82
CA ASN A 122 7.89 -15.30 -3.40
C ASN A 122 8.98 -14.79 -2.44
N SER A 123 10.16 -14.48 -2.99
CA SER A 123 11.23 -13.91 -2.17
C SER A 123 10.74 -12.59 -1.59
N LYS A 124 10.76 -12.49 -0.26
CA LYS A 124 10.47 -11.25 0.46
C LYS A 124 11.72 -10.36 0.56
N GLU A 125 12.69 -10.55 -0.33
CA GLU A 125 13.80 -9.61 -0.43
C GLU A 125 13.30 -8.28 -0.96
N ARG A 126 13.58 -7.25 -0.18
CA ARG A 126 13.12 -5.90 -0.40
C ARG A 126 14.21 -4.92 -0.05
N ILE A 127 14.14 -3.76 -0.69
CA ILE A 127 14.78 -2.53 -0.26
C ILE A 127 13.65 -1.56 0.06
N THR A 128 13.77 -0.79 1.14
CA THR A 128 12.83 0.31 1.40
C THR A 128 13.42 1.59 0.86
N ILE A 129 12.63 2.38 0.15
CA ILE A 129 12.99 3.70 -0.33
C ILE A 129 12.06 4.68 0.39
N SER A 130 12.62 5.71 1.01
CA SER A 130 11.85 6.82 1.55
C SER A 130 12.05 8.07 0.71
N LEU A 131 10.92 8.69 0.40
CA LEU A 131 10.77 9.88 -0.44
C LEU A 131 10.27 11.01 0.45
N CYS A 132 10.82 12.21 0.28
CA CYS A 132 10.31 13.40 0.94
C CYS A 132 10.32 14.57 -0.05
N ALA A 133 9.23 15.32 -0.14
CA ALA A 133 9.14 16.53 -0.92
C ALA A 133 8.13 17.53 -0.35
N ASN A 134 8.27 18.80 -0.74
CA ASN A 134 7.27 19.83 -0.42
C ASN A 134 6.18 19.99 -1.48
N LEU A 135 5.19 20.83 -1.19
CA LEU A 135 4.07 21.13 -2.11
C LEU A 135 4.53 21.75 -3.45
N LEU A 136 5.69 22.41 -3.47
CA LEU A 136 6.27 22.96 -4.72
C LEU A 136 7.09 21.94 -5.51
N GLY A 137 7.27 20.72 -4.99
CA GLY A 137 8.04 19.66 -5.62
C GLY A 137 9.55 19.69 -5.38
N GLU A 138 10.04 20.49 -4.42
CA GLU A 138 11.41 20.38 -3.89
C GLU A 138 11.56 19.02 -3.21
N LYS A 139 12.51 18.20 -3.67
CA LYS A 139 12.73 16.84 -3.18
C LYS A 139 13.97 16.78 -2.30
N GLU A 140 13.86 16.06 -1.19
CA GLU A 140 15.02 15.68 -0.39
C GLU A 140 15.76 14.48 -1.01
N GLU A 141 17.01 14.29 -0.59
CA GLU A 141 17.80 13.13 -0.98
C GLU A 141 17.12 11.82 -0.54
N LEU A 142 17.09 10.83 -1.43
CA LEU A 142 16.43 9.56 -1.17
C LEU A 142 17.12 8.81 -0.03
N VAL A 143 16.31 8.26 0.88
CA VAL A 143 16.81 7.34 1.90
C VAL A 143 16.57 5.91 1.43
N VAL A 144 17.64 5.14 1.25
CA VAL A 144 17.57 3.75 0.79
C VAL A 144 17.98 2.82 1.92
N ILE A 145 17.09 1.90 2.31
CA ILE A 145 17.31 0.99 3.44
C ILE A 145 17.40 -0.45 2.94
N GLY A 146 18.61 -1.01 3.02
CA GLY A 146 18.87 -2.41 2.75
C GLY A 146 18.95 -3.27 4.00
N LYS A 147 19.18 -4.58 3.83
CA LYS A 147 19.40 -5.50 4.97
C LYS A 147 20.82 -5.43 5.52
N SER A 148 21.80 -5.38 4.62
CA SER A 148 23.22 -5.35 4.96
C SER A 148 23.71 -3.90 5.03
N ALA A 149 24.56 -3.58 6.00
CA ALA A 149 25.30 -2.32 6.01
C ALA A 149 26.17 -2.15 4.75
N ARG A 150 26.69 -3.25 4.22
CA ARG A 150 27.43 -3.28 2.94
C ARG A 150 26.96 -4.48 2.10
N PRO A 151 26.00 -4.29 1.18
CA PRO A 151 25.63 -5.30 0.21
C PRO A 151 26.82 -5.74 -0.64
N ARG A 152 26.90 -7.02 -0.99
CA ARG A 152 27.95 -7.53 -1.89
C ARG A 152 27.97 -6.82 -3.24
N ALA A 153 26.81 -6.37 -3.71
CA ALA A 153 26.66 -5.60 -4.95
C ALA A 153 27.44 -4.27 -4.94
N PHE A 154 27.78 -3.73 -3.78
CA PHE A 154 28.58 -2.50 -3.69
C PHE A 154 30.06 -2.75 -3.98
N GLY A 155 30.57 -3.97 -3.85
CA GLY A 155 31.98 -4.27 -4.14
C GLY A 155 32.95 -3.30 -3.46
N SER A 156 33.76 -2.61 -4.26
CA SER A 156 34.73 -1.57 -3.85
C SER A 156 34.15 -0.16 -3.74
N LEU A 157 32.87 0.05 -4.06
CA LEU A 157 32.22 1.35 -4.00
C LEU A 157 32.26 1.91 -2.58
N ASN A 158 32.49 3.22 -2.47
CA ASN A 158 32.30 3.94 -1.23
C ASN A 158 30.82 4.36 -1.10
N ILE A 159 30.20 4.01 0.01
CA ILE A 159 28.77 4.25 0.24
C ILE A 159 28.48 5.75 0.28
N SER A 160 29.43 6.56 0.75
CA SER A 160 29.31 8.01 0.79
C SER A 160 29.30 8.68 -0.59
N ASP A 161 29.73 7.97 -1.63
CA ASP A 161 29.75 8.49 -3.01
C ASP A 161 28.43 8.20 -3.74
N LEU A 162 27.50 7.48 -3.09
CA LEU A 162 26.18 7.23 -3.65
C LEU A 162 25.36 8.53 -3.65
N PRO A 163 24.54 8.77 -4.70
CA PRO A 163 23.62 9.92 -4.75
C PRO A 163 22.35 9.69 -3.90
N VAL A 164 22.47 8.90 -2.83
CA VAL A 164 21.40 8.54 -1.90
C VAL A 164 21.95 8.35 -0.50
N ILE A 165 21.13 8.60 0.50
CA ILE A 165 21.43 8.25 1.89
C ILE A 165 21.17 6.76 2.07
N TYR A 166 22.22 5.94 2.03
CA TYR A 166 22.11 4.51 2.30
C TYR A 166 22.13 4.20 3.80
N LYS A 167 21.17 3.40 4.26
CA LYS A 167 21.04 2.89 5.62
C LYS A 167 20.74 1.38 5.60
N ASN A 168 20.81 0.74 6.76
CA ASN A 168 20.47 -0.66 6.88
C ASN A 168 19.67 -0.98 8.13
N SER A 169 18.80 -1.99 8.02
CA SER A 169 18.13 -2.60 9.17
C SER A 169 17.92 -4.08 8.91
N ARG A 170 17.80 -4.91 9.96
CA ARG A 170 17.73 -6.39 9.82
C ARG A 170 16.64 -6.85 8.85
N LYS A 171 15.53 -6.12 8.76
CA LYS A 171 14.41 -6.44 7.88
C LYS A 171 14.40 -5.61 6.59
N ALA A 172 15.28 -4.62 6.43
CA ALA A 172 15.21 -3.55 5.43
C ALA A 172 13.90 -2.76 5.51
N TRP A 173 13.57 -2.28 6.72
CA TRP A 173 12.43 -1.42 7.04
C TRP A 173 12.95 -0.10 7.63
N MET A 174 12.16 0.97 7.54
CA MET A 174 12.37 2.15 8.36
C MET A 174 12.33 1.76 9.84
N THR A 175 13.21 2.34 10.64
CA THR A 175 13.22 2.19 12.09
C THR A 175 13.17 3.56 12.73
N THR A 176 12.70 3.65 13.98
CA THR A 176 12.69 4.91 14.75
C THR A 176 14.07 5.55 14.78
N GLU A 177 15.13 4.76 14.92
CA GLU A 177 16.51 5.25 14.93
C GLU A 177 16.92 5.89 13.60
N ILE A 178 16.63 5.23 12.47
CA ILE A 178 16.95 5.75 11.14
C ILE A 178 16.17 7.04 10.87
N LEU A 179 14.86 7.04 11.14
CA LEU A 179 14.00 8.21 10.95
C LEU A 179 14.43 9.37 11.86
N THR A 180 14.72 9.10 13.14
CA THR A 180 15.19 10.12 14.09
C THR A 180 16.49 10.76 13.63
N HIS A 181 17.46 9.95 13.17
CA HIS A 181 18.72 10.47 12.66
C HIS A 181 18.54 11.33 11.41
N TRP A 182 17.66 10.90 10.49
CA TRP A 182 17.33 11.70 9.31
C TRP A 182 16.66 13.02 9.71
N LEU A 183 15.68 12.99 10.62
CA LEU A 183 14.99 14.19 11.12
C LEU A 183 15.92 15.17 11.84
N MET A 184 16.96 14.69 12.52
CA MET A 184 17.98 15.56 13.12
C MET A 184 18.73 16.34 12.05
N GLY A 185 19.15 15.69 10.96
CA GLY A 185 19.80 16.36 9.83
C GLY A 185 18.85 17.32 9.10
N PHE A 186 17.62 16.88 8.87
CA PHE A 186 16.57 17.70 8.25
C PHE A 186 16.25 18.95 9.08
N ASN A 187 16.11 18.82 10.41
CA ASN A 187 15.91 19.95 11.30
C ASN A 187 17.08 20.95 11.27
N GLU A 188 18.33 20.46 11.26
CA GLU A 188 19.49 21.33 11.18
C GLU A 188 19.56 22.05 9.82
N LYS A 189 19.24 21.36 8.72
CA LYS A 189 19.09 21.98 7.39
C LYS A 189 18.05 23.11 7.41
N MET A 190 16.85 22.84 7.95
CA MET A 190 15.79 23.85 8.03
C MET A 190 16.17 25.03 8.91
N LYS A 191 16.87 24.79 10.01
CA LYS A 191 17.45 25.84 10.86
C LYS A 191 18.43 26.72 10.09
N GLN A 192 19.36 26.13 9.34
CA GLN A 192 20.34 26.87 8.53
C GLN A 192 19.68 27.69 7.42
N GLN A 193 18.56 27.21 6.89
CA GLN A 193 17.76 27.94 5.90
C GLN A 193 16.83 28.99 6.53
N ASN A 194 16.80 29.11 7.86
CA ASN A 194 15.87 29.95 8.62
C ASN A 194 14.39 29.64 8.32
N ARG A 195 14.06 28.35 8.23
CA ARG A 195 12.72 27.83 7.91
C ARG A 195 12.13 27.08 9.10
N HIS A 196 10.81 27.17 9.23
CA HIS A 196 10.01 26.32 10.11
C HIS A 196 9.02 25.56 9.24
N VAL A 197 9.16 24.23 9.20
CA VAL A 197 8.41 23.40 8.26
C VAL A 197 7.43 22.48 8.96
N LEU A 198 6.35 22.15 8.26
CA LEU A 198 5.38 21.13 8.63
C LEU A 198 5.67 19.87 7.81
N LEU A 199 6.01 18.77 8.47
CA LEU A 199 6.28 17.49 7.82
C LEU A 199 5.16 16.49 8.12
N PHE A 200 4.47 16.07 7.07
CA PHE A 200 3.47 15.02 7.11
C PHE A 200 4.12 13.64 6.99
N LEU A 201 3.75 12.73 7.90
CA LEU A 201 4.20 11.33 7.94
C LEU A 201 3.00 10.39 8.07
N ASP A 202 3.15 9.16 7.60
CA ASP A 202 2.17 8.11 7.86
C ASP A 202 2.13 7.74 9.36
N ASN A 203 1.04 7.09 9.77
CA ASN A 203 0.87 6.66 11.16
C ASN A 203 1.55 5.30 11.43
N ALA A 204 2.80 5.14 10.98
CA ALA A 204 3.56 3.92 11.19
C ALA A 204 4.33 3.95 12.52
N SER A 205 4.44 2.77 13.15
CA SER A 205 5.00 2.51 14.50
C SER A 205 6.40 3.08 14.82
N ALA A 206 7.10 3.71 13.86
CA ALA A 206 8.46 4.23 14.00
C ALA A 206 8.52 5.68 14.54
N HIS A 207 7.57 6.10 15.37
CA HIS A 207 7.47 7.50 15.82
C HIS A 207 8.61 7.90 16.77
N PRO A 208 9.35 8.99 16.46
CA PRO A 208 10.29 9.59 17.39
C PRO A 208 9.55 10.25 18.56
N THR A 209 10.01 10.03 19.79
CA THR A 209 9.57 10.80 20.97
C THR A 209 10.24 12.18 21.06
N LYS A 210 11.21 12.46 20.18
CA LYS A 210 11.99 13.69 20.17
C LYS A 210 11.23 14.81 19.48
N GLN A 211 11.21 15.98 20.11
CA GLN A 211 10.72 17.21 19.51
C GLN A 211 11.83 17.91 18.73
N PHE A 212 11.46 18.55 17.64
CA PHE A 212 12.34 19.31 16.76
C PHE A 212 11.87 20.77 16.73
N ILE A 213 12.80 21.71 16.68
CA ILE A 213 12.51 23.15 16.81
C ILE A 213 12.02 23.73 15.46
N ASN A 214 12.64 23.30 14.36
CA ASN A 214 12.38 23.80 13.02
C ASN A 214 11.48 22.87 12.19
N VAL A 215 11.14 21.70 12.71
CA VAL A 215 10.31 20.70 12.02
C VAL A 215 9.17 20.30 12.94
N LYS A 216 7.94 20.64 12.54
CA LYS A 216 6.73 20.17 13.19
C LYS A 216 6.27 18.89 12.49
N LEU A 217 6.19 17.80 13.23
CA LEU A 217 5.66 16.52 12.71
C LEU A 217 4.14 16.50 12.81
N GLN A 218 3.49 16.07 11.73
CA GLN A 218 2.06 15.82 11.69
C GLN A 218 1.79 14.45 11.09
N PHE A 219 1.11 13.58 11.83
CA PHE A 219 0.79 12.23 11.37
C PHE A 219 -0.59 12.18 10.75
N PHE A 220 -0.73 11.48 9.62
CA PHE A 220 -2.04 11.16 9.05
C PHE A 220 -2.85 10.26 10.01
N PRO A 221 -4.19 10.24 9.91
CA PRO A 221 -5.01 9.30 10.68
C PRO A 221 -4.68 7.84 10.31
N ALA A 222 -4.83 6.93 11.27
CA ALA A 222 -4.67 5.49 11.02
C ALA A 222 -5.56 5.03 9.85
N ASN A 223 -5.04 4.11 9.03
CA ASN A 223 -5.75 3.48 7.90
C ASN A 223 -6.29 4.43 6.82
N THR A 224 -5.81 5.68 6.75
CA THR A 224 -6.26 6.65 5.72
C THR A 224 -5.21 6.96 4.65
N THR A 225 -4.02 6.37 4.81
CA THR A 225 -2.83 6.64 3.99
C THR A 225 -3.08 6.44 2.50
N SER A 226 -3.86 5.42 2.13
CA SER A 226 -4.22 5.08 0.75
C SER A 226 -5.10 6.11 0.04
N VAL A 227 -5.73 7.02 0.79
CA VAL A 227 -6.67 8.04 0.28
C VAL A 227 -6.12 9.46 0.48
N LEU A 228 -5.33 9.68 1.54
CA LEU A 228 -4.89 11.01 1.96
C LEU A 228 -3.43 11.33 1.66
N GLN A 229 -2.59 10.31 1.42
CA GLN A 229 -1.16 10.54 1.19
C GLN A 229 -0.84 10.65 -0.31
N PRO A 230 -0.25 11.76 -0.78
CA PRO A 230 0.07 11.98 -2.20
C PRO A 230 0.97 10.90 -2.83
N TYR A 231 1.86 10.27 -2.04
CA TYR A 231 2.78 9.25 -2.54
C TYR A 231 2.15 7.86 -2.72
N ILE A 232 0.94 7.62 -2.19
CA ILE A 232 0.25 6.33 -2.29
C ILE A 232 -0.79 6.31 -3.42
N GLU A 233 -0.95 7.38 -4.21
CA GLU A 233 -1.96 7.42 -5.26
C GLU A 233 -1.75 6.27 -6.28
N LYS A 234 -2.50 5.18 -6.10
CA LYS A 234 -2.46 3.99 -6.94
C LYS A 234 -3.18 4.32 -8.24
N HIS A 235 -2.52 5.08 -9.13
CA HIS A 235 -2.93 5.10 -10.53
C HIS A 235 -2.73 3.68 -11.07
N SER A 236 -3.86 2.97 -11.11
CA SER A 236 -3.99 1.74 -11.88
C SER A 236 -3.76 2.14 -13.33
N PHE A 237 -2.55 1.97 -13.84
CA PHE A 237 -2.32 1.99 -15.27
C PHE A 237 -3.00 0.76 -15.86
N ALA A 238 -4.28 0.92 -16.15
CA ALA A 238 -5.03 0.07 -17.06
C ALA A 238 -4.94 0.73 -18.44
N THR A 239 -4.01 0.23 -19.26
CA THR A 239 -4.18 0.20 -20.72
C THR A 239 -4.69 -1.17 -21.09
#